data_AF-A0A0P0WV00-F1
#
_entry.id   AF-A0A0P0WV00-F1
#
_cell.length_a   1.000
_cell.length_b   1.000
_cell.length_c   1.000
_cell.angle_alpha   90.00
_cell.angle_beta   90.00
_cell.angle_gamma   90.00
#
_symmetry.space_group_name_H-M   'P 1'
#
loop_
_entity.id
_entity.type
_entity.pdbx_description
1 polymer ?
#
loop_
_entity_poly.entity_id
_entity_poly.type
_entity_poly.pdbx_seq_one_letter_code
_entity_poly.pdbx_strand_id
1 'polypeptide(L)'
;MGERARQWLLVAGAGAAVGALSTAAVMRILSRSKRREGYVRSLLESNGVASGGAGSSVGTRVVATSDLLDDEVVSEQLTRNIQFFGMESQKKVTGSFVVVIGLGGVGSHAASMLLRSGVGRLLLVDFDQVDINKELIIIC
;
A
#
# COMPACT_ATOMS: atom_id res chain seq x y z
N MET A 1 -56.23 -16.83 -4.62
CA MET A 1 -55.39 -15.86 -5.37
C MET A 1 -54.48 -15.00 -4.49
N GLY A 2 -54.82 -14.72 -3.21
CA GLY A 2 -54.01 -13.85 -2.33
C GLY A 2 -52.68 -14.42 -1.81
N GLU A 3 -52.52 -15.75 -1.72
CA GLU A 3 -51.32 -16.36 -1.12
C GLU A 3 -50.06 -16.20 -1.99
N ARG A 4 -50.19 -16.33 -3.32
CA ARG A 4 -49.06 -16.11 -4.24
C ARG A 4 -48.54 -14.69 -4.15
N ALA A 5 -49.42 -13.69 -4.07
CA ALA A 5 -49.03 -12.28 -3.93
C ALA A 5 -48.21 -12.03 -2.64
N ARG A 6 -48.58 -12.67 -1.53
CA ARG A 6 -47.81 -12.61 -0.27
C ARG A 6 -46.44 -13.26 -0.39
N GLN A 7 -46.34 -14.39 -1.10
CA GLN A 7 -45.07 -15.08 -1.32
C GLN A 7 -44.10 -14.24 -2.18
N TRP A 8 -44.59 -13.61 -3.25
CA TRP A 8 -43.77 -12.69 -4.05
C TRP A 8 -43.33 -11.47 -3.25
N LEU A 9 -44.18 -10.92 -2.38
CA LEU A 9 -43.82 -9.81 -1.50
C LEU A 9 -42.73 -10.20 -0.49
N LEU A 10 -42.79 -11.41 0.07
CA LEU A 10 -41.77 -11.94 0.97
C LEU A 10 -40.44 -12.21 0.26
N VAL A 11 -40.47 -12.79 -0.94
CA VAL A 11 -39.24 -13.02 -1.73
C VAL A 11 -38.61 -11.70 -2.14
N ALA A 12 -39.41 -10.71 -2.57
CA ALA A 12 -38.92 -9.36 -2.86
C ALA A 12 -38.33 -8.68 -1.61
N GLY A 13 -38.97 -8.83 -0.45
CA GLY A 13 -38.48 -8.30 0.83
C GLY A 13 -37.18 -8.98 1.31
N ALA A 14 -37.07 -10.31 1.16
CA ALA A 14 -35.87 -11.06 1.53
C ALA A 14 -34.67 -10.72 0.64
N GLY A 15 -34.89 -10.59 -0.68
CA GLY A 15 -33.86 -10.16 -1.62
C GLY A 15 -33.31 -8.78 -1.29
N ALA A 16 -34.16 -7.83 -0.88
CA ALA A 16 -33.73 -6.51 -0.45
C ALA A 16 -32.85 -6.55 0.82
N ALA A 17 -33.17 -7.41 1.79
CA ALA A 17 -32.37 -7.55 3.01
C ALA A 17 -30.98 -8.15 2.76
N VAL A 18 -30.87 -9.19 1.92
CA VAL A 18 -29.59 -9.80 1.55
C VAL A 18 -28.74 -8.83 0.73
N GLY A 19 -29.36 -8.11 -0.22
CA GLY A 19 -28.70 -7.06 -1.00
C GLY A 19 -28.15 -5.94 -0.11
N ALA A 20 -28.92 -5.50 0.89
CA ALA A 20 -28.50 -4.49 1.86
C ALA A 20 -27.35 -4.98 2.77
N LEU A 21 -27.40 -6.24 3.23
CA LEU A 21 -26.33 -6.84 4.03
C LEU A 21 -25.03 -6.99 3.23
N SER A 22 -25.11 -7.46 1.99
CA SER A 22 -23.97 -7.60 1.09
C SER A 22 -23.36 -6.25 0.76
N THR A 23 -24.19 -5.27 0.35
CA THR A 23 -23.71 -3.91 0.10
C THR A 23 -23.16 -3.25 1.36
N ALA A 24 -23.72 -3.48 2.55
CA ALA A 24 -23.17 -2.97 3.81
C ALA A 24 -21.83 -3.64 4.18
N ALA A 25 -21.67 -4.94 3.93
CA ALA A 25 -20.41 -5.65 4.15
C ALA A 25 -19.32 -5.17 3.19
N VAL A 26 -19.64 -5.07 1.90
CA VAL A 26 -18.77 -4.51 0.86
C VAL A 26 -18.43 -3.06 1.17
N MET A 27 -19.41 -2.23 1.56
CA MET A 27 -19.19 -0.84 1.98
C MET A 27 -18.35 -0.74 3.25
N ARG A 28 -18.48 -1.65 4.23
CA ARG A 28 -17.60 -1.64 5.41
C ARG A 28 -16.17 -2.05 5.08
N ILE A 29 -15.98 -3.03 4.19
CA ILE A 29 -14.65 -3.46 3.72
C ILE A 29 -14.00 -2.35 2.88
N LEU A 30 -14.73 -1.76 1.94
CA LEU A 30 -14.25 -0.63 1.13
C LEU A 30 -14.09 0.65 1.95
N SER A 31 -14.95 0.92 2.94
CA SER A 31 -14.78 2.07 3.84
C SER A 31 -13.57 1.90 4.75
N ARG A 32 -13.19 0.67 5.11
CA ARG A 32 -11.89 0.42 5.75
C ARG A 32 -10.75 0.77 4.79
N SER A 33 -10.87 0.45 3.50
CA SER A 33 -9.89 0.86 2.48
C SER A 33 -9.82 2.40 2.34
N LYS A 34 -10.96 3.09 2.25
CA LYS A 34 -11.00 4.56 2.12
C LYS A 34 -10.51 5.29 3.38
N ARG A 35 -10.75 4.71 4.58
CA ARG A 35 -10.15 5.24 5.82
C ARG A 35 -8.62 5.09 5.82
N ARG A 36 -8.07 4.01 5.23
CA ARG A 36 -6.62 3.87 5.01
C ARG A 36 -6.11 4.91 4.03
N GLU A 37 -6.83 5.18 2.93
CA GLU A 37 -6.49 6.28 2.01
C GLU A 37 -6.44 7.63 2.73
N GLY A 38 -7.40 7.93 3.61
CA GLY A 38 -7.42 9.16 4.40
C GLY A 38 -6.21 9.30 5.34
N TYR A 39 -5.81 8.20 6.01
CA TYR A 39 -4.61 8.19 6.85
C TYR A 39 -3.32 8.35 6.03
N VAL A 40 -3.21 7.65 4.90
CA VAL A 40 -2.07 7.81 3.97
C VAL A 40 -2.04 9.22 3.39
N ARG A 41 -3.18 9.79 3.04
CA ARG A 41 -3.30 11.17 2.55
C ARG A 41 -2.91 12.17 3.62
N SER A 42 -3.37 12.02 4.87
CA SER A 42 -2.94 12.91 5.96
C SER A 42 -1.45 12.76 6.24
N LEU A 43 -0.87 11.57 6.08
CA LEU A 43 0.58 11.34 6.21
C LEU A 43 1.36 11.94 5.03
N LEU A 44 0.80 11.91 3.81
CA LEU A 44 1.35 12.56 2.62
C LEU A 44 1.30 14.10 2.76
N GLU A 45 0.18 14.62 3.26
CA GLU A 45 -0.02 16.04 3.58
C GLU A 45 0.90 16.49 4.71
N SER A 46 1.05 15.67 5.77
CA SER A 46 1.99 15.95 6.87
C SER A 46 3.45 15.92 6.42
N ASN A 47 3.78 15.12 5.41
CA ASN A 47 5.12 15.07 4.79
C ASN A 47 5.28 16.04 3.60
N GLY A 48 4.29 16.89 3.32
CA GLY A 48 4.44 18.00 2.37
C GLY A 48 4.66 17.61 0.91
N VAL A 49 4.20 16.45 0.45
CA VAL A 49 4.23 16.08 -0.99
C VAL A 49 3.02 16.72 -1.68
N ALA A 50 3.02 18.05 -1.78
CA ALA A 50 2.12 18.79 -2.64
C ALA A 50 2.77 18.94 -4.02
N SER A 51 2.17 18.33 -5.04
CA SER A 51 2.47 18.63 -6.44
C SER A 51 2.26 20.13 -6.68
N GLY A 52 3.36 20.87 -6.83
CA GLY A 52 3.38 22.27 -7.27
C GLY A 52 3.42 23.28 -6.13
N GLY A 53 4.58 23.92 -5.95
CA GLY A 53 4.73 25.08 -5.08
C GLY A 53 6.11 25.17 -4.43
N ALA A 54 6.85 26.21 -4.80
CA ALA A 54 8.18 26.50 -4.29
C ALA A 54 8.17 26.87 -2.80
N GLY A 55 9.09 26.28 -2.02
CA GLY A 55 9.51 26.80 -0.73
C GLY A 55 9.09 25.97 0.49
N SER A 56 10.04 25.21 1.05
CA SER A 56 10.51 25.37 2.43
C SER A 56 11.39 24.18 2.81
N SER A 57 12.61 24.49 3.22
CA SER A 57 13.73 23.59 3.47
C SER A 57 13.60 22.87 4.82
N VAL A 58 13.09 21.64 4.80
CA VAL A 58 13.40 20.61 5.81
C VAL A 58 14.06 19.46 5.05
N GLY A 59 15.30 19.16 5.42
CA GLY A 59 16.27 18.37 4.65
C GLY A 59 15.98 16.87 4.55
N THR A 60 14.77 16.47 4.17
CA THR A 60 14.54 15.15 3.60
C THR A 60 15.30 15.10 2.29
N ARG A 61 16.45 14.42 2.26
CA ARG A 61 17.10 14.03 1.00
C ARG A 61 16.12 13.13 0.26
N VAL A 62 15.24 13.71 -0.54
CA VAL A 62 14.49 12.98 -1.56
C VAL A 62 15.51 12.61 -2.61
N VAL A 63 16.25 11.52 -2.38
CA VAL A 63 17.00 10.85 -3.44
C VAL A 63 15.96 10.52 -4.51
N ALA A 64 16.13 11.08 -5.70
CA ALA A 64 15.18 10.89 -6.78
C ALA A 64 15.09 9.39 -7.08
N THR A 65 13.91 8.77 -6.95
CA THR A 65 13.74 7.31 -7.16
C THR A 65 14.09 6.85 -8.57
N SER A 66 14.14 7.76 -9.54
CA SER A 66 14.62 7.46 -10.90
C SER A 66 16.07 6.99 -10.91
N ASP A 67 16.89 7.50 -9.99
CA ASP A 67 18.34 7.24 -9.89
C ASP A 67 18.63 5.74 -9.63
N LEU A 68 17.68 5.02 -9.02
CA LEU A 68 17.84 3.58 -8.74
C LEU A 68 17.85 2.69 -9.99
N LEU A 69 17.24 3.11 -11.11
CA LEU A 69 17.36 2.36 -12.39
C LEU A 69 18.56 2.83 -13.20
N ASP A 70 19.11 4.01 -12.90
CA ASP A 70 20.29 4.53 -13.56
C ASP A 70 21.57 3.85 -13.05
N ASP A 71 21.51 3.28 -11.83
CA ASP A 71 22.56 2.45 -11.26
C ASP A 71 22.67 1.09 -11.98
N GLU A 72 23.79 0.87 -12.68
CA GLU A 72 24.03 -0.32 -13.50
C GLU A 72 23.89 -1.62 -12.69
N VAL A 73 24.38 -1.63 -11.45
CA VAL A 73 24.32 -2.81 -10.58
C VAL A 73 22.88 -3.14 -10.19
N VAL A 74 22.06 -2.13 -9.87
CA VAL A 74 20.67 -2.32 -9.45
C VAL A 74 19.79 -2.72 -10.63
N SER A 75 20.00 -2.09 -11.79
CA SER A 75 19.27 -2.44 -13.02
C SER A 75 19.49 -3.91 -13.41
N GLU A 76 20.72 -4.41 -13.30
CA GLU A 76 21.05 -5.83 -13.54
C GLU A 76 20.37 -6.78 -12.53
N GLN A 77 20.31 -6.41 -11.25
CA GLN A 77 19.59 -7.21 -10.24
C GLN A 77 18.08 -7.28 -10.53
N LEU A 78 17.49 -6.25 -11.11
CA LEU A 78 16.07 -6.16 -11.44
C LEU A 78 15.72 -6.71 -12.82
N THR A 79 16.69 -7.13 -13.64
CA THR A 79 16.48 -7.63 -15.01
C THR A 79 15.41 -8.72 -15.07
N ARG A 80 15.36 -9.65 -14.11
CA ARG A 80 14.32 -10.70 -14.07
C ARG A 80 12.91 -10.15 -13.84
N ASN A 81 12.77 -9.14 -12.97
CA ASN A 81 11.49 -8.49 -12.70
C ASN A 81 11.01 -7.70 -13.93
N ILE A 82 11.94 -6.97 -14.55
CA ILE A 82 11.73 -6.22 -15.79
C ILE A 82 11.30 -7.15 -16.92
N GLN A 83 11.93 -8.29 -17.11
CA GLN A 83 11.55 -9.27 -18.14
C GLN A 83 10.15 -9.85 -17.91
N PHE A 84 9.73 -9.95 -16.65
CA PHE A 84 8.44 -10.55 -16.29
C PHE A 84 7.26 -9.60 -16.52
N PHE A 85 7.35 -8.32 -16.12
CA PHE A 85 6.22 -7.36 -16.23
C PHE A 85 6.53 -6.06 -16.99
N GLY A 86 7.73 -5.92 -17.56
CA GLY A 86 8.16 -4.80 -18.38
C GLY A 86 8.80 -3.63 -17.61
N MET A 87 9.58 -2.82 -18.33
CA MET A 87 10.29 -1.65 -17.79
C MET A 87 9.35 -0.58 -17.22
N GLU A 88 8.22 -0.32 -17.88
CA GLU A 88 7.26 0.71 -17.43
C GLU A 88 6.66 0.35 -16.06
N SER A 89 6.28 -0.91 -15.89
CA SER A 89 5.81 -1.46 -14.62
C SER A 89 6.90 -1.41 -13.55
N GLN A 90 8.15 -1.75 -13.87
CA GLN A 90 9.27 -1.65 -12.93
C GLN A 90 9.48 -0.21 -12.48
N LYS A 91 9.48 0.75 -13.41
CA LYS A 91 9.63 2.18 -13.09
C LYS A 91 8.53 2.67 -12.15
N LYS A 92 7.30 2.17 -12.32
CA LYS A 92 6.19 2.44 -11.40
C LYS A 92 6.45 1.86 -10.01
N VAL A 93 6.95 0.63 -9.92
CA VAL A 93 7.33 -0.01 -8.63
C VAL A 93 8.45 0.77 -7.95
N THR A 94 9.50 1.14 -8.67
CA THR A 94 10.62 1.92 -8.12
C THR A 94 10.20 3.32 -7.69
N GLY A 95 9.29 3.98 -8.42
CA GLY A 95 8.74 5.27 -8.00
C GLY A 95 7.76 5.20 -6.80
N SER A 96 7.32 3.99 -6.43
CA SER A 96 6.33 3.80 -5.38
C SER A 96 6.90 4.07 -3.99
N PHE A 97 6.04 4.59 -3.11
CA PHE A 97 6.32 4.75 -1.69
C PHE A 97 5.42 3.78 -0.91
N VAL A 98 6.04 2.88 -0.13
CA VAL A 98 5.32 1.87 0.63
C VAL A 98 5.64 2.03 2.12
N VAL A 99 4.61 1.93 2.95
CA VAL A 99 4.75 1.94 4.42
C VAL A 99 4.41 0.56 4.95
N VAL A 100 5.34 -0.05 5.69
CA VAL A 100 5.14 -1.32 6.39
C VAL A 100 5.05 -1.03 7.88
N ILE A 101 3.89 -1.33 8.47
CA ILE A 101 3.63 -1.13 9.90
C ILE A 101 3.59 -2.51 10.57
N GLY A 102 4.50 -2.71 11.52
CA GLY A 102 4.84 -3.95 12.19
C GLY A 102 5.90 -4.74 11.43
N LEU A 103 7.07 -4.99 12.04
CA LEU A 103 8.15 -5.80 11.46
C LEU A 103 8.28 -7.17 12.15
N GLY A 104 7.15 -7.73 12.60
CA GLY A 104 7.08 -9.12 13.05
C GLY A 104 7.26 -10.13 11.91
N GLY A 105 6.83 -11.38 12.12
CA GLY A 105 7.04 -12.47 11.15
C GLY A 105 6.56 -12.16 9.71
N VAL A 106 5.34 -11.65 9.54
CA VAL A 106 4.81 -11.31 8.21
C VAL A 106 5.41 -10.01 7.67
N GLY A 107 5.56 -9.00 8.54
CA GLY A 107 6.00 -7.66 8.15
C GLY A 107 7.45 -7.60 7.71
N SER A 108 8.34 -8.30 8.39
CA SER A 108 9.76 -8.43 8.03
C SER A 108 9.94 -9.09 6.66
N HIS A 109 9.23 -10.21 6.41
CA HIS A 109 9.24 -10.85 5.09
C HIS A 109 8.66 -9.95 4.01
N ALA A 110 7.54 -9.26 4.29
CA ALA A 110 6.94 -8.32 3.34
C ALA A 110 7.90 -7.17 3.00
N ALA A 111 8.53 -6.55 3.99
CA ALA A 111 9.52 -5.49 3.80
C ALA A 111 10.71 -5.96 2.96
N SER A 112 11.24 -7.15 3.26
CA SER A 112 12.35 -7.75 2.50
C SER A 112 11.97 -8.02 1.04
N MET A 113 10.77 -8.54 0.79
CA MET A 113 10.28 -8.77 -0.57
C MET A 113 10.04 -7.46 -1.32
N LEU A 114 9.49 -6.43 -0.67
CA LEU A 114 9.31 -5.10 -1.27
C LEU A 114 10.65 -4.50 -1.70
N LEU A 115 11.68 -4.61 -0.85
CA LEU A 115 13.03 -4.17 -1.18
C LEU A 115 13.60 -4.95 -2.39
N ARG A 116 13.46 -6.27 -2.41
CA ARG A 116 13.88 -7.12 -3.54
C ARG A 116 13.10 -6.88 -4.83
N SER A 117 11.85 -6.43 -4.74
CA SER A 117 11.06 -6.03 -5.90
C SER A 117 11.51 -4.68 -6.49
N GLY A 118 12.41 -3.96 -5.81
CA GLY A 118 12.91 -2.67 -6.25
C GLY A 118 11.99 -1.50 -5.90
N VAL A 119 11.21 -1.59 -4.81
CA VAL A 119 10.47 -0.42 -4.29
C VAL A 119 11.48 0.64 -3.84
N GLY A 120 11.40 1.83 -4.44
CA GLY A 120 12.44 2.84 -4.24
C GLY A 120 12.34 3.60 -2.92
N ARG A 121 11.15 3.65 -2.29
CA ARG A 121 10.99 4.26 -0.96
C ARG A 121 10.14 3.38 -0.05
N LEU A 122 10.73 2.95 1.05
CA LEU A 122 10.10 2.09 2.03
C LEU A 122 10.19 2.75 3.41
N LEU A 123 9.06 2.99 4.05
CA LEU A 123 8.99 3.46 5.44
C LEU A 123 8.59 2.29 6.34
N LEU A 124 9.44 1.96 7.29
CA LEU A 124 9.21 0.88 8.23
C LEU A 124 8.83 1.45 9.59
N VAL A 125 7.74 0.96 10.15
CA VAL A 125 7.25 1.37 11.47
C VAL A 125 7.13 0.12 12.30
N ASP A 126 8.01 -0.07 13.29
CA ASP A 126 7.89 -1.16 14.24
C ASP A 126 7.70 -0.61 15.66
N PHE A 127 6.92 -1.34 16.46
CA PHE A 127 6.66 -0.98 17.87
C PHE A 127 7.46 -1.85 18.84
N ASP A 128 8.33 -2.71 18.32
CA ASP A 128 9.17 -3.58 19.14
C ASP A 128 10.42 -2.83 19.62
N GLN A 129 10.79 -3.03 20.88
CA GLN A 129 12.02 -2.50 21.44
C GLN A 129 13.14 -3.45 21.05
N VAL A 130 13.89 -3.11 20.01
CA VAL A 130 15.02 -3.93 19.58
C VAL A 130 16.20 -3.73 20.52
N ASP A 131 16.55 -4.78 21.27
CA ASP A 131 17.84 -4.85 21.93
C ASP A 131 18.93 -4.77 20.86
N ILE A 132 19.90 -3.86 21.03
CA ILE A 132 21.08 -3.66 20.16
C ILE A 132 21.88 -4.94 19.84
N ASN A 133 21.59 -6.04 20.53
CA ASN A 133 22.24 -7.34 20.38
C ASN A 133 21.71 -8.17 19.21
N LYS A 134 20.58 -7.79 18.61
CA LYS A 134 19.99 -8.49 17.47
C LYS A 134 20.24 -7.68 16.21
N GLU A 135 21.12 -8.21 15.37
CA GLU A 135 21.52 -7.73 14.04
C GLU A 135 20.31 -7.45 13.12
N LEU A 136 19.57 -6.35 13.36
CA LEU A 136 18.47 -5.93 12.49
C LEU A 136 19.04 -5.02 11.41
N ILE A 137 19.62 -5.64 10.38
CA ILE A 137 19.88 -4.98 9.10
C ILE A 137 18.55 -4.91 8.35
N ILE A 138 17.69 -3.97 8.76
CA ILE A 138 16.77 -3.35 7.80
C ILE A 138 16.98 -1.85 7.95
N ILE A 139 17.70 -1.31 6.96
CA ILE A 139 18.13 0.08 6.84
C ILE A 139 16.90 0.99 7.04
N CYS A 140 16.89 1.69 8.18
CA CYS A 140 16.12 2.93 8.37
C CYS A 140 16.89 4.09 7.75
#